data_AF-A0A2N7QRT9-F1
#
_entry.id   AF-A0A2N7QRT9-F1
#
_cell.length_a   1.000
_cell.length_b   1.000
_cell.length_c   1.000
_cell.angle_alpha   90.00
_cell.angle_beta   90.00
_cell.angle_gamma   90.00
#
_symmetry.space_group_name_H-M   'P 1'
#
loop_
_entity.id
_entity.type
_entity.pdbx_description
1 polymer ?
#
loop_
_entity_poly.entity_id
_entity_poly.type
_entity_poly.pdbx_seq_one_letter_code
_entity_poly.pdbx_strand_id
1 'polypeptide(L)'
;MDQDALYTKAVRLREILNDLSPSSEAAQTLLAAIGPLLERAISREVSAPLERHMPGGHMVWVEESLRDFPELEEAYAQFQNEILGGR
;
A
#
# COMPACT_ATOMS: atom_id res chain seq x y z
N MET A 1 -12.54 10.18 -2.82
CA MET A 1 -12.17 8.74 -2.76
C MET A 1 -13.09 7.94 -3.66
N ASP A 2 -12.52 7.38 -4.71
CA ASP A 2 -13.19 6.46 -5.62
C ASP A 2 -12.95 5.03 -5.13
N GLN A 3 -14.03 4.28 -4.83
CA GLN A 3 -13.91 2.92 -4.28
C GLN A 3 -13.37 1.92 -5.30
N ASP A 4 -13.63 2.11 -6.60
CA ASP A 4 -13.10 1.25 -7.65
C ASP A 4 -11.62 1.56 -7.90
N ALA A 5 -11.23 2.83 -7.88
CA ALA A 5 -9.81 3.20 -7.93
C ALA A 5 -9.02 2.68 -6.72
N LEU A 6 -9.60 2.79 -5.51
CA LEU A 6 -9.00 2.27 -4.29
C LEU A 6 -8.84 0.74 -4.35
N TYR A 7 -9.85 0.02 -4.84
CA TYR A 7 -9.78 -1.42 -5.05
C TYR A 7 -8.65 -1.80 -6.01
N THR A 8 -8.60 -1.19 -7.19
CA THR A 8 -7.58 -1.51 -8.22
C THR A 8 -6.18 -1.26 -7.69
N LYS A 9 -5.96 -0.13 -7.02
CA LYS A 9 -4.66 0.22 -6.43
C LYS A 9 -4.28 -0.71 -5.27
N ALA A 10 -5.24 -1.12 -4.44
CA ALA A 10 -5.01 -2.08 -3.36
C ALA A 10 -4.61 -3.47 -3.89
N VAL A 11 -5.30 -3.97 -4.92
CA VAL A 11 -4.97 -5.24 -5.57
C VAL A 11 -3.56 -5.18 -6.16
N ARG A 12 -3.26 -4.13 -6.94
CA ARG A 12 -1.94 -3.98 -7.57
C ARG A 12 -0.81 -3.93 -6.54
N LEU A 13 -0.99 -3.17 -5.46
CA LEU A 13 0.00 -3.08 -4.39
C LEU A 13 0.20 -4.43 -3.67
N ARG A 14 -0.89 -5.18 -3.42
CA ARG A 14 -0.82 -6.52 -2.83
C ARG A 14 -0.06 -7.51 -3.72
N GLU A 15 -0.29 -7.48 -5.03
CA GLU A 15 0.40 -8.34 -5.99
C GLU A 15 1.92 -8.10 -6.00
N ILE A 16 2.33 -6.82 -6.10
CA ILE A 16 3.76 -6.45 -6.10
C ILE A 16 4.41 -6.90 -4.79
N LEU A 17 3.76 -6.67 -3.64
CA LEU A 17 4.29 -7.07 -2.34
C LEU A 17 4.40 -8.58 -2.18
N ASN A 18 3.42 -9.34 -2.68
CA ASN A 18 3.48 -10.80 -2.66
C ASN A 18 4.61 -11.34 -3.53
N ASP A 19 4.85 -10.74 -4.71
CA ASP A 19 5.94 -11.14 -5.61
C ASP A 19 7.32 -10.85 -5.01
N LEU A 20 7.46 -9.71 -4.34
CA LEU A 20 8.71 -9.29 -3.71
C LEU A 20 8.96 -9.96 -2.34
N SER A 21 7.91 -10.37 -1.63
CA SER A 21 8.01 -10.94 -0.28
C SER A 21 9.01 -12.11 -0.14
N PRO A 22 9.17 -13.06 -1.09
CA PRO A 22 10.12 -14.17 -0.93
C PRO A 22 11.59 -13.73 -1.00
N SER A 23 11.86 -12.56 -1.59
CA SER A 23 13.22 -12.07 -1.87
C SER A 23 13.55 -10.75 -1.18
N SER A 24 12.58 -10.12 -0.49
CA SER A 24 12.76 -8.84 0.21
C SER A 24 12.08 -8.86 1.57
N GLU A 25 12.89 -8.79 2.62
CA GLU A 25 12.42 -8.66 4.01
C GLU A 25 11.65 -7.34 4.23
N ALA A 26 12.03 -6.28 3.50
CA ALA A 26 11.31 -5.02 3.51
C ALA A 26 9.91 -5.15 2.91
N ALA A 27 9.76 -5.91 1.82
CA ALA A 27 8.45 -6.19 1.24
C ALA A 27 7.58 -7.03 2.19
N GLN A 28 8.15 -8.02 2.88
CA GLN A 28 7.44 -8.78 3.92
C GLN A 28 6.97 -7.89 5.07
N THR A 29 7.85 -7.02 5.56
CA THR A 29 7.55 -6.08 6.66
C THR A 29 6.44 -5.11 6.26
N LEU A 30 6.51 -4.57 5.04
CA LEU A 30 5.47 -3.70 4.50
C LEU A 30 4.14 -4.44 4.37
N LEU A 31 4.15 -5.65 3.78
CA LEU A 31 2.95 -6.48 3.65
C LEU A 31 2.32 -6.81 5.00
N ALA A 32 3.12 -7.09 6.04
CA ALA A 32 2.62 -7.31 7.39
C ALA A 32 1.99 -6.03 7.99
N ALA A 33 2.59 -4.86 7.74
CA ALA A 33 2.12 -3.59 8.27
C ALA A 33 0.83 -3.10 7.59
N ILE A 34 0.71 -3.27 6.27
CA ILE A 34 -0.41 -2.72 5.47
C ILE A 34 -1.39 -3.78 4.97
N GLY A 35 -1.08 -5.07 5.11
CA GLY A 35 -1.90 -6.20 4.67
C GLY A 35 -3.36 -6.11 5.15
N PRO A 36 -3.63 -5.90 6.44
CA PRO A 36 -5.01 -5.74 6.93
C PRO A 36 -5.74 -4.55 6.30
N LEU A 37 -5.02 -3.50 5.92
CA LEU A 37 -5.58 -2.33 5.26
C LEU A 37 -5.87 -2.60 3.78
N LEU A 38 -4.97 -3.30 3.10
CA LEU A 38 -5.18 -3.79 1.73
C LEU A 38 -6.40 -4.70 1.67
N GLU A 39 -6.58 -5.60 2.61
CA GLU A 39 -7.74 -6.49 2.67
C GLU A 39 -9.05 -5.72 2.82
N ARG A 40 -9.09 -4.73 3.71
CA ARG A 40 -10.27 -3.87 3.86
C ARG A 40 -10.57 -3.06 2.60
N ALA A 41 -9.54 -2.56 1.92
CA ALA A 41 -9.69 -1.84 0.65
C ALA A 41 -10.21 -2.77 -0.47
N ILE A 42 -9.68 -3.99 -0.56
CA ILE A 42 -10.10 -5.02 -1.52
C ILE A 42 -11.55 -5.47 -1.24
N SER A 43 -11.93 -5.62 0.02
CA SER A 43 -13.28 -5.97 0.45
C SER A 43 -14.28 -4.81 0.35
N ARG A 44 -13.85 -3.62 -0.11
CA ARG A 44 -14.65 -2.39 -0.18
C ARG A 44 -15.21 -1.94 1.19
N GLU A 45 -14.55 -2.33 2.28
CA GLU A 45 -14.91 -2.00 3.66
C GLU A 45 -14.31 -0.65 4.11
N VAL A 46 -13.58 0.02 3.22
CA VAL A 46 -13.14 1.41 3.42
C VAL A 46 -14.25 2.33 2.92
N SER A 47 -15.11 2.75 3.86
CA SER A 47 -16.28 3.59 3.60
C SER A 47 -16.00 5.10 3.71
N ALA A 48 -14.88 5.47 4.31
CA ALA A 48 -14.43 6.86 4.43
C ALA A 48 -12.89 6.92 4.31
N PRO A 49 -12.34 8.06 3.81
CA PRO A 49 -10.91 8.30 3.83
C PRO A 49 -10.33 8.12 5.23
N LEU A 50 -9.10 7.61 5.30
CA LEU A 50 -8.33 7.61 6.55
C LEU A 50 -8.00 9.05 6.94
N GLU A 51 -8.55 9.51 8.06
CA GLU A 51 -8.28 10.86 8.61
C GLU A 51 -6.85 11.01 9.18
N ARG A 52 -6.08 9.92 9.25
CA ARG A 52 -4.72 9.85 9.79
C ARG A 52 -3.74 9.29 8.77
N HIS A 53 -2.44 9.43 9.03
CA HIS A 53 -1.39 8.80 8.22
C HIS A 53 -1.58 7.28 8.07
N MET A 54 -1.33 6.78 6.87
CA MET A 54 -1.30 5.35 6.56
C MET A 54 -0.16 4.67 7.36
N PRO A 55 -0.42 3.54 8.04
CA PRO A 55 0.63 2.77 8.69
C PRO A 55 1.71 2.36 7.66
N GLY A 56 2.98 2.39 8.07
CA GLY A 56 4.13 2.07 7.21
C GLY A 56 4.65 3.22 6.33
N GLY A 57 3.94 4.36 6.24
CA GLY A 57 4.27 5.43 5.29
C GLY A 57 5.62 6.12 5.47
N HIS A 58 6.21 6.05 6.67
CA HIS A 58 7.52 6.66 6.96
C HIS A 58 8.60 5.62 7.32
N MET A 59 8.22 4.35 7.51
CA MET A 59 9.08 3.35 8.13
C MET A 59 9.73 2.38 7.13
N VAL A 60 9.30 2.33 5.86
CA VAL A 60 9.85 1.35 4.88
C VAL A 60 10.63 2.00 3.72
N TRP A 61 10.59 3.32 3.59
CA TRP A 61 11.27 4.05 2.49
C TRP A 61 12.62 4.65 2.89
N VAL A 62 12.89 4.79 4.19
CA VAL A 62 14.07 5.49 4.72
C VAL A 62 15.22 4.53 5.01
N GLU A 63 14.95 3.25 5.21
CA GLU A 63 15.97 2.20 5.18
C GLU A 63 16.06 1.69 3.73
N GLU A 64 17.24 1.78 3.13
CA GLU A 64 17.54 1.79 1.68
C GLU A 64 16.97 0.64 0.81
N SER A 65 16.21 -0.30 1.36
CA SER A 65 15.83 -1.58 0.74
C SER A 65 14.69 -1.53 -0.29
N LEU A 66 13.89 -0.45 -0.36
CA LEU A 66 12.78 -0.34 -1.32
C LEU A 66 13.04 0.63 -2.48
N ARG A 67 14.17 1.36 -2.46
CA ARG A 67 14.53 2.32 -3.51
C ARG A 67 14.81 1.64 -4.86
N ASP A 68 15.18 0.37 -4.83
CA ASP A 68 15.40 -0.47 -6.02
C ASP A 68 14.10 -0.95 -6.68
N PHE A 69 12.93 -0.67 -6.10
CA PHE A 69 11.62 -1.10 -6.59
C PHE A 69 10.71 0.10 -6.91
N PRO A 70 10.97 0.85 -8.00
CA PRO A 70 10.18 2.04 -8.35
C PRO A 70 8.70 1.73 -8.59
N GLU A 71 8.38 0.53 -9.09
CA GLU A 71 6.99 0.09 -9.26
C GLU A 71 6.25 -0.07 -7.93
N LEU A 72 6.95 -0.50 -6.87
CA LEU A 72 6.38 -0.58 -5.53
C LEU A 72 6.16 0.82 -4.94
N GLU A 73 7.08 1.75 -5.20
CA GLU A 73 6.96 3.16 -4.77
C GLU A 73 5.73 3.81 -5.35
N GLU A 74 5.58 3.68 -6.66
CA GLU A 74 4.46 4.25 -7.37
C GLU A 74 3.14 3.62 -6.90
N ALA A 75 3.06 2.30 -6.79
CA ALA A 75 1.86 1.60 -6.31
C ALA A 75 1.49 2.01 -4.88
N TYR A 76 2.48 2.16 -3.99
CA TYR A 76 2.28 2.62 -2.62
C TYR A 76 1.75 4.05 -2.56
N ALA A 77 2.39 4.99 -3.28
CA ALA A 77 1.98 6.39 -3.32
C ALA A 77 0.58 6.55 -3.93
N GLN A 78 0.27 5.81 -4.99
CA GLN A 78 -1.05 5.83 -5.61
C GLN A 78 -2.14 5.33 -4.67
N PHE A 79 -1.90 4.23 -3.94
CA PHE A 79 -2.84 3.69 -2.96
C PHE A 79 -3.03 4.65 -1.77
N GLN A 80 -1.92 5.22 -1.27
CA GLN A 80 -1.95 6.20 -0.18
C GLN A 80 -2.78 7.43 -0.56
N ASN A 81 -2.62 7.96 -1.78
CA ASN A 81 -3.41 9.10 -2.24
C ASN A 81 -4.91 8.80 -2.26
N GLU A 82 -5.33 7.63 -2.77
CA GLU A 82 -6.75 7.27 -2.77
C GLU A 82 -7.31 7.12 -1.36
N ILE A 83 -6.60 6.40 -0.49
CA ILE A 83 -7.12 6.05 0.82
C ILE A 83 -7.16 7.25 1.77
N LEU A 84 -6.32 8.26 1.53
CA LEU A 84 -6.35 9.55 2.23
C LEU A 84 -7.35 10.54 1.63
N GLY A 85 -8.11 10.13 0.61
CA GLY A 85 -9.25 10.87 0.11
C GLY A 85 -9.12 11.34 -1.34
N GLY A 86 -7.94 11.25 -1.94
CA GLY A 86 -7.61 11.81 -3.25
C GLY A 86 -7.75 13.33 -3.22
N ARG A 87 -6.65 14.06 -3.43
CA ARG A 87 -6.77 15.50 -3.70
C ARG A 87 -6.91 15.72 -5.20
#